data_AF-A0A7R9VA07-F1
#
_entry.id   AF-A0A7R9VA07-F1
#
_cell.length_a   1.000
_cell.length_b   1.000
_cell.length_c   1.000
_cell.angle_alpha   90.00
_cell.angle_beta   90.00
_cell.angle_gamma   90.00
#
_symmetry.space_group_name_H-M   'P 1'
#
loop_
_entity.id
_entity.type
_entity.pdbx_description
1 polymer ?
#
loop_
_entity_poly.entity_id
_entity_poly.type
_entity_poly.pdbx_seq_one_letter_code
_entity_poly.pdbx_strand_id
1 'polypeptide(L)'
;VAAVAACGSLASLRAGGVVLLGSATARALAGACGGSLTELDVSFCRGVSESALGLIADSCPRLERLRVFGCSQVGQRFVRGHRNERLVDVQGLGTSVEVDA
;
A
#
# COMPACT_ATOMS: atom_id res chain seq x y z
N VAL A 1 0.21 -18.39 -3.57
CA VAL A 1 1.42 -17.61 -3.89
C VAL A 1 1.01 -16.58 -4.92
N ALA A 2 0.63 -15.37 -4.50
CA ALA A 2 0.07 -14.36 -5.42
C ALA A 2 1.19 -13.62 -6.13
N ALA A 3 1.14 -13.67 -7.47
CA ALA A 3 2.15 -13.19 -8.38
C ALA A 3 2.31 -11.66 -8.28
N VAL A 4 3.55 -11.22 -8.03
CA VAL A 4 3.99 -9.86 -8.33
C VAL A 4 4.11 -9.78 -9.85
N ALA A 5 3.00 -9.49 -10.53
CA ALA A 5 2.97 -9.35 -11.98
C ALA A 5 3.59 -8.00 -12.39
N ALA A 6 4.63 -8.11 -13.20
CA ALA A 6 5.49 -7.03 -13.65
C ALA A 6 4.78 -6.00 -14.55
N CYS A 7 5.10 -4.74 -14.29
CA CYS A 7 5.52 -3.67 -15.20
C CYS A 7 4.93 -3.61 -16.63
N GLY A 8 4.20 -2.52 -16.91
CA GLY A 8 3.88 -2.06 -18.27
C GLY A 8 2.94 -0.85 -18.31
N SER A 9 1.88 -0.86 -17.47
CA SER A 9 0.94 0.27 -17.35
C SER A 9 -0.01 0.08 -16.15
N LEU A 10 0.47 -0.53 -15.05
CA LEU A 10 -0.39 -0.87 -13.93
C LEU A 10 -0.79 0.40 -13.17
N ALA A 11 -1.97 0.91 -13.49
CA ALA A 11 -2.64 1.95 -12.70
C ALA A 11 -3.09 1.40 -11.34
N SER A 12 -3.45 0.10 -11.26
CA SER A 12 -3.88 -0.54 -10.01
C SER A 12 -3.17 -1.87 -9.76
N LEU A 13 -2.54 -2.00 -8.58
CA LEU A 13 -1.93 -3.25 -8.12
C LEU A 13 -2.70 -3.80 -6.92
N ARG A 14 -3.14 -5.07 -6.98
CA ARG A 14 -3.72 -5.78 -5.84
C ARG A 14 -2.74 -6.85 -5.35
N ALA A 15 -2.30 -6.71 -4.11
CA ALA A 15 -1.43 -7.65 -3.42
C ALA A 15 -2.16 -8.38 -2.27
N GLY A 16 -3.48 -8.57 -2.36
CA GLY A 16 -4.25 -9.25 -1.31
C GLY A 16 -3.78 -10.69 -1.08
N GLY A 17 -3.37 -11.00 0.15
CA GLY A 17 -3.01 -12.36 0.58
C GLY A 17 -1.54 -12.77 0.38
N VAL A 18 -0.64 -11.87 -0.06
CA VAL A 18 0.81 -12.12 0.02
C VAL A 18 1.32 -11.71 1.40
N VAL A 19 1.91 -12.67 2.11
CA VAL A 19 2.26 -12.55 3.53
C VAL A 19 3.41 -11.57 3.81
N LEU A 20 4.09 -11.02 2.80
CA LEU A 20 5.32 -10.23 2.98
C LEU A 20 5.40 -9.00 2.06
N LEU A 21 4.64 -7.95 2.39
CA LEU A 21 4.99 -6.58 1.99
C LEU A 21 6.06 -6.03 2.93
N GLY A 22 7.23 -6.68 2.87
CA GLY A 22 8.44 -6.24 3.54
C GLY A 22 9.22 -5.22 2.71
N SER A 23 10.33 -4.74 3.28
CA SER A 23 11.20 -3.71 2.70
C SER A 23 11.71 -4.06 1.29
N ALA A 24 11.98 -5.35 1.03
CA ALA A 24 12.45 -5.83 -0.26
C ALA A 24 11.36 -5.75 -1.35
N THR A 25 10.15 -6.23 -1.04
CA THR A 25 9.00 -6.17 -1.96
C THR A 25 8.60 -4.73 -2.25
N ALA A 26 8.57 -3.87 -1.23
CA ALA A 26 8.30 -2.45 -1.39
C ALA A 26 9.30 -1.76 -2.32
N ARG A 27 10.60 -2.04 -2.17
CA ARG A 27 11.64 -1.54 -3.07
C ARG A 27 11.48 -2.04 -4.50
N ALA A 28 11.15 -3.32 -4.68
CA ALA A 28 10.94 -3.90 -6.01
C ALA A 28 9.74 -3.26 -6.71
N LEU A 29 8.63 -3.05 -6.00
CA LEU A 29 7.45 -2.37 -6.51
C LEU A 29 7.70 -0.90 -6.84
N ALA A 30 8.37 -0.17 -5.95
CA ALA A 30 8.80 1.19 -6.18
C ALA A 30 9.70 1.32 -7.41
N GLY A 31 10.67 0.41 -7.56
CA GLY A 31 11.59 0.40 -8.70
C GLY A 31 10.93 0.00 -10.02
N ALA A 32 9.98 -0.94 -10.00
CA ALA A 32 9.30 -1.42 -11.20
C ALA A 32 8.17 -0.50 -11.66
N CYS A 33 7.39 0.06 -10.72
CA CYS A 33 6.13 0.74 -11.02
C CYS A 33 6.05 2.19 -10.51
N GLY A 34 7.10 2.72 -9.89
CA GLY A 34 7.06 4.04 -9.24
C GLY A 34 6.66 5.21 -10.15
N GLY A 35 7.00 5.14 -11.43
CA GLY A 35 6.65 6.18 -12.40
C GLY A 35 5.19 6.17 -12.89
N SER A 36 4.43 5.10 -12.64
CA SER A 36 3.08 4.92 -13.22
C SER A 36 2.01 4.49 -12.23
N LEU A 37 2.37 4.05 -11.03
CA LEU A 37 1.43 3.54 -10.04
C LEU A 37 0.52 4.67 -9.52
N THR A 38 -0.79 4.53 -9.69
CA THR A 38 -1.80 5.51 -9.22
C THR A 38 -2.69 4.96 -8.11
N GLU A 39 -2.91 3.65 -8.08
CA GLU A 39 -3.63 2.94 -7.03
C GLU A 39 -2.85 1.71 -6.53
N LEU A 40 -2.84 1.54 -5.22
CA LEU A 40 -2.28 0.36 -4.57
C LEU A 40 -3.29 -0.23 -3.57
N ASP A 41 -3.52 -1.53 -3.65
CA ASP A 41 -4.37 -2.25 -2.71
C ASP A 41 -3.58 -3.40 -2.07
N VAL A 42 -3.40 -3.28 -0.75
CA VAL A 42 -2.67 -4.24 0.08
C VAL A 42 -3.57 -4.79 1.18
N SER A 43 -4.90 -4.73 0.98
CA SER A 43 -5.87 -5.18 1.96
C SER A 43 -5.64 -6.64 2.38
N PHE A 44 -5.91 -6.93 3.66
CA PHE A 44 -5.75 -8.21 4.34
C PHE A 44 -4.31 -8.75 4.36
N CYS A 45 -3.32 -7.89 4.11
CA CYS A 45 -1.91 -8.25 4.22
C CYS A 45 -1.41 -8.08 5.65
N ARG A 46 -1.45 -9.16 6.45
CA ARG A 46 -1.01 -9.14 7.86
C ARG A 46 0.51 -8.89 8.07
N GLY A 47 1.30 -8.92 7.01
CA GLY A 47 2.75 -8.67 7.05
C GLY A 47 3.17 -7.32 6.48
N VAL A 48 2.23 -6.42 6.19
CA VAL A 48 2.56 -5.07 5.73
C VAL A 48 3.09 -4.23 6.89
N SER A 49 4.12 -3.43 6.63
CA SER A 49 4.65 -2.47 7.60
C SER A 49 4.49 -1.04 7.11
N GLU A 50 4.28 -0.12 8.04
CA GLU A 50 4.13 1.30 7.72
C GLU A 50 5.39 1.89 7.09
N SER A 51 6.58 1.39 7.45
CA SER A 51 7.83 1.79 6.81
C SER A 51 7.90 1.34 5.35
N ALA A 52 7.41 0.13 5.04
CA ALA A 52 7.36 -0.37 3.66
C ALA A 52 6.35 0.42 2.82
N LEU A 53 5.18 0.75 3.38
CA LEU A 53 4.20 1.61 2.72
C LEU A 53 4.71 3.04 2.53
N GLY A 54 5.41 3.59 3.52
CA GLY A 54 6.06 4.90 3.42
C GLY A 54 7.06 4.94 2.27
N LEU A 55 7.90 3.90 2.13
CA LEU A 55 8.83 3.79 1.00
C LEU A 55 8.10 3.78 -0.35
N ILE A 56 6.99 3.04 -0.46
CA ILE A 56 6.18 3.02 -1.68
C ILE A 56 5.56 4.38 -1.95
N ALA A 57 4.92 5.00 -0.95
CA ALA A 57 4.32 6.32 -1.09
C ALA A 57 5.36 7.35 -1.56
N ASP A 58 6.53 7.37 -0.94
CA ASP A 58 7.59 8.31 -1.25
C ASP A 58 8.26 8.04 -2.62
N SER A 59 8.28 6.79 -3.07
CA SER A 59 8.90 6.41 -4.35
C SER A 59 7.93 6.43 -5.53
N CYS A 60 6.62 6.54 -5.29
CA CYS A 60 5.57 6.53 -6.30
C CYS A 60 4.87 7.90 -6.38
N PRO A 61 5.45 8.92 -7.05
CA PRO A 61 4.93 10.30 -7.06
C PRO A 61 3.56 10.46 -7.72
N ARG A 62 3.06 9.43 -8.42
CA ARG A 62 1.72 9.42 -9.03
C ARG A 62 0.67 8.65 -8.23
N LEU A 63 1.05 8.08 -7.08
CA LEU A 63 0.13 7.32 -6.25
C LEU A 63 -0.92 8.24 -5.63
N GLU A 64 -2.17 8.00 -5.93
CA GLU A 64 -3.32 8.80 -5.51
C GLU A 64 -4.19 8.05 -4.49
N ARG A 65 -4.30 6.72 -4.63
CA ARG A 65 -5.19 5.88 -3.81
C ARG A 65 -4.45 4.70 -3.20
N LEU A 66 -4.65 4.47 -1.91
CA LEU A 66 -4.11 3.32 -1.18
C LEU A 66 -5.21 2.63 -0.35
N ARG A 67 -5.39 1.33 -0.53
CA ARG A 67 -6.33 0.52 0.25
C ARG A 67 -5.57 -0.43 1.17
N VAL A 68 -5.90 -0.39 2.47
CA VAL A 68 -5.24 -1.16 3.55
C VAL A 68 -6.27 -1.88 4.44
N PHE A 69 -7.45 -2.24 3.91
CA PHE A 69 -8.50 -2.87 4.71
C PHE A 69 -7.99 -4.12 5.43
N GLY A 70 -8.36 -4.32 6.70
CA GLY A 70 -7.92 -5.50 7.47
C GLY A 70 -6.41 -5.57 7.75
N CYS A 71 -5.65 -4.48 7.52
CA CYS A 71 -4.24 -4.36 7.91
C CYS A 71 -4.14 -3.57 9.22
N SER A 72 -4.37 -4.24 10.35
CA SER A 72 -4.32 -3.63 11.69
C SER A 72 -2.96 -3.06 12.08
N GLN A 73 -1.91 -3.35 11.32
CA GLN A 73 -0.55 -2.83 11.48
C GLN A 73 -0.38 -1.42 10.92
N VAL A 74 -1.31 -0.96 10.08
CA VAL A 74 -1.25 0.35 9.41
C VAL A 74 -2.20 1.30 10.13
N GLY A 75 -1.68 2.44 10.58
CA GLY A 75 -2.43 3.40 11.35
C GLY A 75 -2.15 4.84 10.93
N GLN A 76 -2.55 5.77 11.80
CA GLN A 76 -2.40 7.21 11.57
C GLN A 76 -0.94 7.67 11.42
N ARG A 77 0.03 6.90 11.93
CA ARG A 77 1.45 7.24 11.78
C ARG A 77 1.92 7.13 10.33
N PHE A 78 1.37 6.20 9.55
CA PHE A 78 1.62 6.15 8.11
C PHE A 78 1.08 7.38 7.38
N VAL A 79 -0.19 7.74 7.62
CA VAL A 79 -0.86 8.88 6.95
C VAL A 79 -0.13 10.19 7.18
N ARG A 80 0.44 10.38 8.37
CA ARG A 80 1.21 11.58 8.73
C ARG A 80 2.68 11.50 8.35
N GLY A 81 3.17 10.32 7.95
CA GLY A 81 4.59 10.02 7.82
C GLY A 81 5.13 10.01 6.38
N HIS A 82 4.27 9.97 5.36
CA HIS A 82 4.71 9.98 3.95
C HIS A 82 4.88 11.40 3.41
N ARG A 83 5.72 11.55 2.39
CA ARG A 83 5.99 12.83 1.70
C ARG A 83 5.16 13.01 0.42
N ASN A 84 4.38 12.00 0.06
CA ASN A 84 3.60 12.02 -1.17
C ASN A 84 2.37 12.93 -1.05
N GLU A 85 2.41 14.09 -1.71
CA GLU A 85 1.33 15.08 -1.72
C GLU A 85 0.09 14.65 -2.53
N ARG A 86 0.25 13.68 -3.45
CA ARG A 86 -0.85 13.18 -4.27
C ARG A 86 -1.65 12.07 -3.61
N LEU A 87 -1.06 11.39 -2.63
CA LEU A 87 -1.71 10.33 -1.87
C LEU A 87 -2.69 10.97 -0.88
N VAL A 88 -3.90 11.26 -1.35
CA VAL A 88 -4.95 11.91 -0.56
C VAL A 88 -6.06 10.94 -0.13
N ASP A 89 -6.11 9.75 -0.75
CA ASP A 89 -7.15 8.76 -0.50
C ASP A 89 -6.54 7.47 0.08
N VAL A 90 -6.54 7.37 1.41
CA VAL A 90 -6.13 6.16 2.14
C VAL A 90 -7.36 5.51 2.77
N GLN A 91 -7.76 4.35 2.26
CA GLN A 91 -8.96 3.63 2.66
C GLN A 91 -8.62 2.41 3.51
N GLY A 92 -9.49 2.06 4.46
CA GLY A 92 -9.34 0.84 5.26
C GLY A 92 -8.45 0.98 6.50
N LEU A 93 -8.01 2.21 6.82
CA LEU A 93 -7.56 2.55 8.16
C LEU A 93 -8.77 2.47 9.08
N GLY A 94 -8.80 1.48 9.98
CA GLY A 94 -9.90 1.30 10.89
C GLY A 94 -10.11 2.55 11.75
N THR A 95 -11.14 3.35 11.45
CA THR A 95 -12.07 3.66 12.54
C THR A 95 -12.67 2.32 12.89
N SER A 96 -12.41 1.82 14.10
CA SER A 96 -13.09 0.62 14.61
C SER A 96 -14.59 0.87 14.52
N VAL A 97 -15.22 0.41 13.45
CA VAL A 97 -16.54 -0.18 13.57
C VAL A 97 -16.24 -1.66 13.56
N GLU A 98 -15.91 -2.16 14.74
CA GLU A 98 -16.21 -3.54 15.08
C GLU A 98 -17.71 -3.69 14.83
N VAL A 99 -18.08 -4.28 13.71
CA VAL A 99 -19.42 -4.81 13.55
C VAL A 99 -19.42 -6.14 14.27
N ASP A 100 -19.82 -6.13 15.54
CA ASP A 100 -20.34 -7.32 16.21
C ASP A 100 -21.47 -6.89 17.17
N ALA A 101 -22.67 -7.41 16.86
CA ALA A 101 -24.00 -7.27 17.49
C ALA A 101 -24.87 -6.05 17.09
#